data_AF-H0TE34-F1
#
_entry.id   AF-H0TE34-F1
#
_cell.length_a   1.000
_cell.length_b   1.000
_cell.length_c   1.000
_cell.angle_alpha   90.00
_cell.angle_beta   90.00
_cell.angle_gamma   90.00
#
_symmetry.space_group_name_H-M   'P 1'
#
loop_
_entity.id
_entity.type
_entity.pdbx_description
1 polymer ?
#
loop_
_entity_poly.entity_id
_entity_poly.type
_entity_poly.pdbx_seq_one_letter_code
_entity_poly.pdbx_strand_id
1 'polypeptide(L)' 'MADNDLETLMSARTVLVEVRQNWIKAIAAGYKQGETETAIKSLLDVQQALDVVDHVTEELEELEELEELAEAEDE' A
#
# COMPACT_ATOMS: atom_id res chain seq x y z
N MET A 1 -15.80 -13.00 -1.52
CA MET A 1 -15.09 -12.24 -2.59
C MET A 1 -14.02 -11.37 -1.98
N ALA A 2 -14.22 -10.82 -0.77
CA ALA A 2 -13.27 -10.02 -0.01
C ALA A 2 -11.89 -10.68 0.20
N ASP A 3 -11.81 -11.99 0.51
CA ASP A 3 -10.52 -12.71 0.60
C ASP A 3 -9.59 -12.51 -0.62
N ASN A 4 -10.16 -12.54 -1.83
CA ASN A 4 -9.41 -12.38 -3.08
C ASN A 4 -9.00 -10.91 -3.31
N ASP A 5 -9.78 -9.97 -2.80
CA ASP A 5 -9.50 -8.54 -2.88
C ASP A 5 -8.40 -8.15 -1.86
N LEU A 6 -8.45 -8.71 -0.65
CA LEU A 6 -7.42 -8.57 0.38
C LEU A 6 -6.07 -9.15 -0.08
N GLU A 7 -6.07 -10.36 -0.66
CA GLU A 7 -4.85 -10.97 -1.22
C GLU A 7 -4.25 -10.10 -2.34
N THR A 8 -5.11 -9.50 -3.17
CA THR A 8 -4.69 -8.58 -4.24
C THR A 8 -4.06 -7.31 -3.66
N LEU A 9 -4.66 -6.72 -2.63
CA LEU A 9 -4.13 -5.53 -1.95
C LEU A 9 -2.80 -5.83 -1.25
N MET A 10 -2.67 -6.97 -0.57
CA MET A 10 -1.42 -7.40 0.07
C MET A 10 -0.29 -7.63 -0.93
N SER A 11 -0.62 -8.18 -2.11
CA SER A 11 0.30 -8.32 -3.22
C SER A 11 0.74 -6.95 -3.77
N ALA A 12 -0.20 -6.04 -4.00
CA ALA A 12 0.09 -4.68 -4.46
C ALA A 12 0.97 -3.92 -3.45
N ARG A 13 0.65 -4.01 -2.17
CA ARG A 13 1.42 -3.44 -1.06
C ARG A 13 2.87 -3.94 -1.06
N THR A 14 3.07 -5.24 -1.20
CA THR A 14 4.40 -5.85 -1.25
C THR A 14 5.24 -5.26 -2.39
N VAL A 15 4.68 -5.19 -3.60
CA VAL A 15 5.36 -4.59 -4.77
C VAL A 15 5.69 -3.12 -4.53
N LEU A 16 4.76 -2.34 -3.99
CA LEU A 16 4.98 -0.92 -3.72
C LEU A 16 6.09 -0.69 -2.67
N VAL A 17 6.16 -1.52 -1.63
CA VAL A 17 7.24 -1.47 -0.64
C VAL A 17 8.60 -1.74 -1.30
N GLU A 18 8.69 -2.74 -2.18
CA GLU A 18 9.93 -3.05 -2.91
C GLU A 18 10.36 -1.89 -3.81
N VAL A 19 9.41 -1.30 -4.56
CA VAL A 19 9.66 -0.13 -5.41
C VAL A 19 10.14 1.06 -4.57
N ARG A 20 9.51 1.32 -3.41
CA ARG A 20 9.94 2.38 -2.48
C ARG A 20 11.37 2.17 -2.02
N GLN A 21 11.73 0.95 -1.63
CA GLN A 21 13.10 0.62 -1.21
C GLN A 21 14.11 0.83 -2.33
N ASN A 22 13.76 0.51 -3.57
CA ASN A 22 14.62 0.73 -4.73
C ASN A 22 14.87 2.23 -4.97
N TRP A 23 13.85 3.07 -4.84
CA TRP A 23 14.03 4.54 -4.92
C TRP A 23 14.88 5.10 -3.79
N ILE A 24 14.72 4.61 -2.55
CA ILE A 24 15.57 5.02 -1.42
C ILE A 24 17.05 4.67 -1.69
N LYS A 25 17.30 3.43 -2.14
CA LYS A 25 18.66 2.98 -2.51
C LYS A 25 19.22 3.83 -3.64
N ALA A 26 18.39 4.16 -4.63
CA ALA A 26 18.78 5.04 -5.71
C ALA A 26 19.22 6.40 -5.17
N ILE A 27 18.38 7.08 -4.40
CA ILE A 27 18.72 8.38 -3.77
C ILE A 27 20.02 8.29 -2.95
N ALA A 28 20.18 7.25 -2.14
CA ALA A 28 21.37 7.04 -1.32
C ALA A 28 22.65 6.82 -2.14
N ALA A 29 22.55 6.27 -3.35
CA ALA A 29 23.69 6.06 -4.25
C ALA A 29 24.20 7.35 -4.90
N GLY A 30 23.53 8.50 -4.69
CA GLY A 30 24.03 9.81 -5.11
C GLY A 30 23.80 10.09 -6.59
N TYR A 31 22.54 10.01 -7.04
CA TYR A 31 22.15 10.44 -8.38
C TYR A 31 22.49 11.92 -8.61
N LYS A 32 22.71 12.33 -9.86
CA LYS A 32 22.95 13.74 -10.19
C LYS A 32 21.76 14.59 -9.74
N GLN A 33 21.96 15.88 -9.48
CA GLN A 33 20.97 16.77 -8.85
C GLN A 33 19.55 16.68 -9.46
N GLY A 34 19.42 16.59 -10.80
CA GLY A 34 18.11 16.42 -11.45
C GLY A 34 17.51 15.01 -11.38
N GLU A 35 18.35 13.97 -11.35
CA GLU A 35 17.89 12.59 -11.22
C GLU A 35 17.47 12.27 -9.78
N THR A 36 18.10 12.92 -8.79
CA THR A 36 17.70 12.84 -7.38
C THR A 36 16.33 13.47 -7.14
N GLU A 37 16.03 14.62 -7.76
CA GLU A 37 14.69 15.22 -7.66
C GLU A 37 13.59 14.34 -8.27
N THR A 38 13.87 13.70 -9.41
CA THR A 38 12.94 12.73 -10.00
C THR A 38 12.73 11.53 -9.07
N ALA A 39 13.81 10.98 -8.51
CA ALA A 39 13.72 9.84 -7.58
C ALA A 39 12.94 10.19 -6.31
N ILE A 40 13.09 11.40 -5.77
CA ILE A 40 12.33 11.88 -4.62
C ILE A 40 10.83 12.00 -4.96
N LYS A 41 10.48 12.55 -6.13
CA LYS A 41 9.08 12.62 -6.56
C LYS A 41 8.47 11.24 -6.70
N SER A 42 9.15 10.33 -7.39
CA SER A 42 8.69 8.94 -7.52
C SER A 42 8.56 8.21 -6.18
N LEU A 43 9.45 8.51 -5.22
CA LEU A 43 9.33 7.99 -3.85
C LEU A 43 8.05 8.47 -3.15
N LEU A 44 7.71 9.76 -3.29
CA LEU A 44 6.50 10.34 -2.70
C LEU A 44 5.24 9.76 -3.34
N ASP A 45 5.21 9.59 -4.66
CA ASP A 45 4.09 8.99 -5.37
C ASP A 45 3.85 7.54 -4.90
N VAL A 46 4.93 6.77 -4.71
CA VAL A 46 4.84 5.39 -4.20
C VAL A 46 4.38 5.36 -2.74
N GLN A 47 4.80 6.33 -1.91
CA GLN A 47 4.31 6.43 -0.54
C GLN A 47 2.81 6.75 -0.51
N GLN A 48 2.33 7.67 -1.34
CA GLN A 48 0.91 7.99 -1.43
C GLN A 48 0.09 6.77 -1.90
N ALA A 49 0.61 5.99 -2.86
CA ALA A 49 -0.04 4.76 -3.29
C ALA A 49 -0.10 3.71 -2.15
N LEU A 50 0.94 3.60 -1.33
CA LEU A 50 0.92 2.74 -0.14
C LEU A 50 -0.14 3.20 0.86
N ASP A 51 -0.24 4.50 1.13
CA ASP A 51 -1.22 5.04 2.08
C ASP A 51 -2.66 4.72 1.62
N VAL A 52 -2.93 4.76 0.31
CA VAL A 52 -4.23 4.36 -0.25
C VAL A 52 -4.49 2.86 -0.07
N VAL A 53 -3.49 2.01 -0.36
CA VAL A 53 -3.64 0.56 -0.20
C VAL A 53 -3.85 0.18 1.26
N ASP A 54 -3.08 0.77 2.17
CA ASP A 54 -3.23 0.54 3.61
C ASP A 54 -4.63 0.95 4.09
N HIS A 55 -5.14 2.11 3.65
CA HIS A 55 -6.48 2.56 4.02
C HIS A 55 -7.59 1.64 3.49
N VAL A 56 -7.51 1.22 2.22
CA VAL A 56 -8.51 0.30 1.64
C VAL A 56 -8.45 -1.08 2.31
N THR A 57 -7.27 -1.51 2.76
CA THR A 57 -7.11 -2.75 3.51
C THR A 57 -7.84 -2.65 4.86
N GLU A 58 -7.63 -1.56 5.60
CA GLU A 58 -8.32 -1.28 6.85
C GLU A 58 -9.85 -1.23 6.66
N GLU A 59 -10.35 -0.56 5.60
CA GLU A 59 -11.79 -0.50 5.30
C GLU A 59 -12.39 -1.88 5.02
N LEU A 60 -11.66 -2.78 4.35
CA LEU A 60 -12.14 -4.14 4.10
C LEU A 60 -12.15 -4.99 5.37
N GLU A 61 -11.11 -4.90 6.20
CA GLU A 61 -11.06 -5.59 7.50
C GLU A 61 -12.21 -5.12 8.42
N GLU A 62 -12.48 -3.82 8.49
CA GLU A 62 -13.61 -3.27 9.25
C GLU A 62 -14.98 -3.74 8.72
N LEU A 63 -15.13 -3.86 7.39
CA LEU A 63 -16.37 -4.38 6.78
C LEU A 63 -16.60 -5.85 7.12
N GLU A 64 -15.55 -6.67 7.09
CA GLU A 64 -15.62 -8.09 7.48
C GLU A 64 -16.02 -8.23 8.95
N GLU A 65 -15.41 -7.45 9.86
CA GLU A 65 -15.78 -7.47 11.30
C GLU A 65 -17.25 -7.08 11.54
N LEU A 66 -17.76 -6.09 10.81
CA LEU A 66 -19.16 -5.66 10.91
C LEU A 66 -20.13 -6.71 10.36
N GLU A 67 -19.76 -7.41 9.29
CA GLU A 67 -20.57 -8.50 8.73
C GLU A 67 -20.65 -9.67 9.72
N GLU A 68 -19.53 -10.07 10.34
CA GLU A 68 -19.51 -11.12 11.38
C GLU A 68 -20.36 -10.75 12.60
N LEU A 69 -20.31 -9.50 13.07
CA LEU A 69 -21.15 -9.05 14.18
C LEU A 69 -22.64 -9.04 13.83
N ALA A 70 -23.00 -8.66 12.61
CA ALA A 70 -24.38 -8.65 12.15
C ALA A 70 -24.94 -10.08 12.05
N GLU A 71 -24.15 -11.03 11.53
CA GLU A 71 -24.53 -12.45 11.49
C GLU A 71 -24.72 -13.04 12.89
N ALA A 72 -23.91 -12.63 13.87
CA ALA A 72 -24.01 -13.10 15.25
C ALA A 72 -25.20 -12.52 16.04
N GLU A 73 -25.75 -11.36 15.66
CA GLU A 73 -26.95 -10.78 16.29
C GLU A 73 -28.27 -11.33 15.72
N ASP A 74 -28.24 -11.89 14.51
CA ASP A 74 -29.41 -12.48 13.84
C ASP A 74 -29.65 -13.97 14.18
N GLU A 75 -28.76 -14.63 14.94
CA GLU A 75 -28.91 -15.98 15.53
C GLU A 75 -29.48 -15.99 16.97
#